data_AF-A0ABC9U1D8-F1
#
_entry.id   AF-A0ABC9U1D8-F1
#
_cell.length_a   1.000
_cell.length_b   1.000
_cell.length_c   1.000
_cell.angle_alpha   90.00
_cell.angle_beta   90.00
_cell.angle_gamma   90.00
#
_symmetry.space_group_name_H-M   'P 1'
#
loop_
_entity.id
_entity.type
_entity.pdbx_description
1 polymer ?
#
loop_
_entity_poly.entity_id
_entity_poly.type
_entity_poly.pdbx_seq_one_letter_code
_entity_poly.pdbx_strand_id
1 'polypeptide(L)'
;VTDFMADENAVKVVCGGTSANIVARVLEKEINVAFTGEIDPNIPPTASIEGIDLVTEGVVTMNRVLKLLEQYTRDDEIDEAFFIELDKPNGASMLAKLLIEQCTDLHLFVGKAVNAAYQNTELPFQLGVRQKLVDQIEDVLKRLGKGVSVRYY
;
A
#
# COMPACT_ATOMS: atom_id res chain seq x y z
N VAL A 1 -1.06 -13.67 -8.28
CA VAL A 1 -2.49 -13.28 -8.17
C VAL A 1 -3.29 -14.39 -7.52
N THR A 2 -3.20 -15.63 -7.99
CA THR A 2 -3.86 -16.79 -7.34
C THR A 2 -3.59 -16.85 -5.84
N ASP A 3 -2.32 -16.88 -5.41
CA ASP A 3 -1.97 -16.89 -3.98
C ASP A 3 -2.50 -15.67 -3.21
N PHE A 4 -2.52 -14.50 -3.86
CA PHE A 4 -3.01 -13.24 -3.27
C PHE A 4 -4.54 -13.25 -3.09
N MET A 5 -5.26 -13.94 -3.97
CA MET A 5 -6.72 -14.07 -3.93
C MET A 5 -7.18 -15.32 -3.15
N ALA A 6 -6.26 -16.12 -2.62
CA ALA A 6 -6.57 -17.45 -2.06
C ALA A 6 -7.45 -17.40 -0.81
N ASP A 7 -7.38 -16.31 -0.03
CA ASP A 7 -8.22 -16.12 1.15
C ASP A 7 -9.39 -15.16 0.82
N GLU A 8 -10.60 -15.73 0.73
CA GLU A 8 -11.81 -14.97 0.44
C GLU A 8 -12.21 -14.02 1.58
N ASN A 9 -11.77 -14.27 2.81
CA ASN A 9 -12.10 -13.44 3.98
C ASN A 9 -11.08 -12.31 4.21
N ALA A 10 -9.92 -12.36 3.56
CA ALA A 10 -8.90 -11.32 3.70
C ALA A 10 -9.32 -10.02 3.00
N VAL A 11 -8.91 -8.88 3.54
CA VAL A 11 -8.98 -7.59 2.82
C VAL A 11 -7.86 -7.56 1.77
N LYS A 12 -8.21 -7.38 0.51
CA LYS A 12 -7.29 -7.34 -0.64
C LYS A 12 -6.94 -5.90 -0.98
N VAL A 13 -5.66 -5.57 -0.83
CA VAL A 13 -5.12 -4.26 -1.21
C VAL A 13 -4.07 -4.41 -2.31
N VAL A 14 -4.16 -3.60 -3.36
CA VAL A 14 -3.18 -3.56 -4.45
C VAL A 14 -2.51 -2.20 -4.52
N CYS A 15 -1.19 -2.18 -4.29
CA CYS A 15 -0.39 -0.96 -4.34
C CYS A 15 0.46 -0.93 -5.63
N GLY A 16 0.21 0.05 -6.50
CA GLY A 16 1.00 0.34 -7.68
C GLY A 16 0.34 -0.02 -9.01
N GLY A 17 0.53 0.85 -10.01
CA GLY A 17 -0.13 0.72 -11.31
C GLY A 17 0.22 -0.57 -12.06
N THR A 18 1.48 -1.00 -12.08
CA THR A 18 1.86 -2.28 -12.71
C THR A 18 1.19 -3.47 -12.01
N SER A 19 1.16 -3.47 -10.67
CA SER A 19 0.48 -4.50 -9.88
C SER A 19 -1.03 -4.52 -10.17
N ALA A 20 -1.66 -3.34 -10.21
CA ALA A 20 -3.08 -3.17 -10.53
C ALA A 20 -3.40 -3.74 -11.93
N ASN A 21 -2.59 -3.43 -12.94
CA ASN A 21 -2.75 -3.98 -14.30
C ASN A 21 -2.61 -5.51 -14.34
N ILE A 22 -1.67 -6.08 -13.58
CA ILE A 22 -1.50 -7.54 -13.50
C ILE A 22 -2.73 -8.19 -12.86
N VAL A 23 -3.22 -7.64 -11.74
CA VAL A 23 -4.40 -8.15 -11.03
C VAL A 23 -5.64 -8.03 -11.91
N ALA A 24 -5.92 -6.85 -12.46
CA ALA A 24 -7.06 -6.59 -13.34
C ALA A 24 -7.09 -7.56 -14.55
N ARG A 25 -5.93 -7.77 -15.20
CA ARG A 25 -5.82 -8.71 -16.32
C ARG A 25 -6.14 -10.15 -15.91
N VAL A 26 -5.65 -10.60 -14.76
CA VAL A 26 -5.88 -12.00 -14.31
C VAL A 26 -7.31 -12.21 -13.82
N LEU A 27 -7.93 -11.18 -13.24
CA LEU A 27 -9.32 -11.23 -12.81
C LEU A 27 -10.32 -10.94 -13.94
N GLU A 28 -9.84 -10.57 -15.12
CA GLU A 28 -10.66 -10.13 -16.26
C GLU A 28 -11.58 -8.96 -15.90
N LYS A 29 -11.04 -8.00 -15.13
CA LYS A 29 -11.74 -6.80 -14.66
C LYS A 29 -11.10 -5.52 -15.17
N GLU A 30 -11.88 -4.44 -15.20
CA GLU A 30 -11.39 -3.11 -15.55
C GLU A 30 -10.85 -2.36 -14.32
N ILE A 31 -9.89 -1.47 -14.57
CA ILE A 31 -9.38 -0.52 -13.57
C ILE A 31 -10.13 0.80 -13.76
N ASN A 32 -10.86 1.22 -12.74
CA ASN A 32 -11.53 2.52 -12.74
C ASN A 32 -10.76 3.45 -11.82
N VAL A 33 -10.13 4.48 -12.37
CA VAL A 33 -9.45 5.49 -11.55
C VAL A 33 -10.52 6.31 -10.84
N ALA A 34 -10.51 6.26 -9.51
CA ALA A 34 -11.48 6.93 -8.69
C ALA A 34 -10.95 8.32 -8.34
N PHE A 35 -11.56 9.34 -8.90
CA PHE A 35 -11.37 10.72 -8.45
C PHE A 35 -12.36 10.99 -7.31
N THR A 36 -12.12 10.42 -6.13
CA THR A 36 -12.98 10.63 -4.98
C THR A 36 -12.42 11.76 -4.11
N GLY A 37 -13.15 12.88 -4.02
CA GLY A 37 -12.89 13.95 -3.06
C GLY A 37 -11.93 15.05 -3.52
N GLU A 38 -11.42 15.81 -2.55
CA GLU A 38 -10.37 16.80 -2.80
C GLU A 38 -9.09 16.10 -3.25
N ILE A 39 -8.55 16.55 -4.38
CA ILE A 39 -7.26 16.06 -4.89
C ILE A 39 -6.18 16.61 -3.94
N ASP A 40 -5.68 15.76 -3.04
CA ASP A 40 -4.45 16.07 -2.32
C ASP A 40 -3.31 16.08 -3.35
N PRO A 41 -2.65 17.22 -3.60
CA PRO A 41 -1.60 17.31 -4.61
C PRO A 41 -0.38 16.43 -4.27
N ASN A 42 -0.25 15.96 -3.03
CA ASN A 42 0.86 15.14 -2.56
C ASN A 42 0.53 13.64 -2.49
N ILE A 43 -0.75 13.26 -2.57
CA ILE A 43 -1.18 11.85 -2.50
C ILE A 43 -1.95 11.52 -3.78
N PRO A 44 -1.42 10.63 -4.64
CA PRO A 44 -2.10 10.23 -5.87
C PRO A 44 -3.49 9.65 -5.62
N PRO A 45 -4.42 9.76 -6.59
CA PRO A 45 -5.76 9.19 -6.47
C PRO A 45 -5.72 7.67 -6.34
N THR A 46 -6.77 7.12 -5.73
CA THR A 46 -7.02 5.68 -5.69
C THR A 46 -7.66 5.20 -6.99
N ALA A 47 -7.74 3.87 -7.13
CA ALA A 47 -8.51 3.23 -8.18
C ALA A 47 -9.40 2.16 -7.57
N SER A 48 -10.30 1.59 -8.38
CA SER A 48 -11.09 0.43 -8.03
C SER A 48 -10.93 -0.66 -9.08
N ILE A 49 -10.93 -1.90 -8.60
CA ILE A 49 -11.00 -3.13 -9.38
C ILE A 49 -12.04 -4.00 -8.67
N GLU A 50 -12.99 -4.56 -9.41
CA GLU A 50 -13.99 -5.45 -8.81
C GLU A 50 -13.31 -6.65 -8.12
N GLY A 51 -13.66 -6.90 -6.85
CA GLY A 51 -13.06 -7.94 -6.03
C GLY A 51 -11.78 -7.52 -5.28
N ILE A 52 -11.38 -6.25 -5.36
CA ILE A 52 -10.25 -5.67 -4.61
C ILE A 52 -10.78 -4.52 -3.73
N ASP A 53 -10.47 -4.57 -2.44
CA ASP A 53 -11.01 -3.63 -1.45
C ASP A 53 -10.38 -2.23 -1.54
N LEU A 54 -9.11 -2.15 -1.90
CA LEU A 54 -8.40 -0.88 -2.09
C LEU A 54 -7.32 -1.00 -3.16
N VAL A 55 -7.31 -0.08 -4.12
CA VAL A 55 -6.22 0.06 -5.10
C VAL A 55 -5.59 1.45 -4.95
N THR A 56 -4.28 1.48 -4.72
CA THR A 56 -3.52 2.72 -4.53
C THR A 56 -2.38 2.83 -5.54
N GLU A 57 -1.73 4.00 -5.56
CA GLU A 57 -0.37 4.08 -6.11
C GLU A 57 0.59 3.18 -5.29
N GLY A 58 1.78 2.93 -5.81
CA GLY A 58 2.81 2.16 -5.16
C GLY A 58 3.63 3.01 -4.20
N VAL A 59 4.82 3.43 -4.65
CA VAL A 59 5.89 3.86 -3.75
C VAL A 59 5.56 5.15 -3.02
N VAL A 60 4.89 6.12 -3.65
CA VAL A 60 4.57 7.41 -3.03
C VAL A 60 3.57 7.21 -1.90
N THR A 61 2.46 6.50 -2.16
CA THR A 61 1.45 6.19 -1.15
C THR A 61 2.07 5.38 0.00
N MET A 62 2.84 4.33 -0.31
CA MET A 62 3.44 3.46 0.71
C MET A 62 4.46 4.19 1.59
N ASN A 63 5.18 5.18 1.07
CA ASN A 63 6.04 6.04 1.90
C ASN A 63 5.24 6.87 2.91
N ARG A 64 4.06 7.38 2.52
CA ARG A 64 3.18 8.10 3.45
C ARG A 64 2.59 7.16 4.49
N VAL A 65 2.19 5.94 4.10
CA VAL A 65 1.75 4.89 5.02
C VAL A 65 2.82 4.60 6.06
N LEU A 66 4.07 4.36 5.64
CA LEU A 66 5.17 4.11 6.58
C LEU A 66 5.32 5.25 7.60
N LYS A 67 5.24 6.51 7.16
CA LYS A 67 5.31 7.67 8.07
C LYS A 67 4.17 7.66 9.10
N LEU A 68 2.94 7.36 8.68
CA LEU A 68 1.78 7.27 9.58
C LEU A 68 1.92 6.12 10.58
N LEU A 69 2.42 4.96 10.13
CA LEU A 69 2.67 3.81 11.00
C LEU A 69 3.78 4.10 12.02
N GLU A 70 4.88 4.74 11.61
CA GLU A 70 5.96 5.14 12.52
C GLU A 70 5.48 6.18 13.54
N GLN A 71 4.70 7.17 13.11
CA GLN A 71 4.07 8.14 14.01
C GLN A 71 3.18 7.44 15.05
N TYR A 72 2.39 6.44 14.63
CA TYR A 72 1.55 5.65 15.53
C TYR A 72 2.34 4.81 16.55
N THR A 73 3.63 4.54 16.31
CA THR A 73 4.48 3.86 17.31
C THR A 73 5.01 4.79 18.41
N ARG A 74 4.77 6.10 18.30
CA ARG A 74 5.27 7.13 19.20
C ARG A 74 4.11 7.75 19.96
N ASP A 75 3.92 7.35 21.22
CA ASP A 75 2.80 7.78 22.05
C ASP A 75 2.69 9.31 22.19
N ASP A 76 3.79 10.05 22.06
CA ASP A 76 3.83 11.52 22.13
C ASP A 76 3.44 12.24 20.82
N GLU A 77 3.30 11.51 19.71
CA GLU A 77 2.90 12.06 18.41
C GLU A 77 1.46 11.67 18.00
N ILE A 78 0.67 11.08 18.92
CA ILE A 78 -0.73 10.70 18.71
C ILE A 78 -1.65 11.72 19.39
N ASP A 79 -2.28 12.56 18.57
CA ASP A 79 -3.28 13.54 19.00
C ASP A 79 -4.54 13.47 18.12
N GLU A 80 -5.50 14.37 18.36
CA GLU A 80 -6.72 14.46 17.55
C GLU A 80 -6.40 14.69 16.06
N ALA A 81 -5.35 15.45 15.75
CA ALA A 81 -4.96 15.74 14.37
C ALA A 81 -4.46 14.48 13.65
N PHE A 82 -3.79 13.57 14.35
CA PHE A 82 -3.41 12.26 13.79
C PHE A 82 -4.63 11.43 13.38
N PHE A 83 -5.67 11.36 14.20
CA PHE A 83 -6.88 10.61 13.85
C PHE A 83 -7.66 11.29 12.71
N ILE A 84 -7.71 12.63 12.68
CA ILE A 84 -8.26 13.38 11.54
C ILE A 84 -7.50 13.04 10.24
N GLU A 85 -6.17 12.91 10.30
CA GLU A 85 -5.36 12.50 9.15
C GLU A 85 -5.67 11.07 8.71
N LEU A 86 -5.86 10.12 9.64
CA LEU A 86 -6.24 8.73 9.33
C LEU A 86 -7.64 8.62 8.70
N ASP A 87 -8.55 9.54 9.01
CA ASP A 87 -9.90 9.58 8.46
C ASP A 87 -10.01 10.22 7.07
N LYS A 88 -8.92 10.76 6.52
CA LYS A 88 -8.94 11.37 5.18
C LYS A 88 -9.22 10.32 4.09
N PRO A 89 -10.02 10.67 3.07
CA PRO A 89 -10.40 9.76 1.98
C PRO A 89 -9.30 9.66 0.90
N ASN A 90 -8.06 9.37 1.31
CA ASN A 90 -6.93 9.15 0.40
C ASN A 90 -6.29 7.78 0.63
N GLY A 91 -5.57 7.27 -0.37
CA GLY A 91 -5.04 5.89 -0.33
C GLY A 91 -4.05 5.63 0.81
N ALA A 92 -3.32 6.64 1.28
CA ALA A 92 -2.35 6.45 2.36
C ALA A 92 -3.04 6.38 3.73
N SER A 93 -3.95 7.31 4.01
CA SER A 93 -4.75 7.34 5.24
C SER A 93 -5.61 6.08 5.36
N MET A 94 -6.32 5.71 4.29
CA MET A 94 -7.15 4.50 4.26
C MET A 94 -6.33 3.24 4.52
N LEU A 95 -5.17 3.08 3.87
CA LEU A 95 -4.32 1.91 4.07
C LEU A 95 -3.69 1.89 5.47
N ALA A 96 -3.21 3.04 5.97
CA ALA A 96 -2.66 3.13 7.32
C ALA A 96 -3.72 2.79 8.37
N LYS A 97 -4.94 3.29 8.21
CA LYS A 97 -6.07 2.99 9.10
C LYS A 97 -6.42 1.50 9.07
N LEU A 98 -6.52 0.89 7.89
CA LEU A 98 -6.73 -0.57 7.75
C LEU A 98 -5.65 -1.36 8.48
N LEU A 99 -4.38 -0.98 8.29
CA LEU A 99 -3.25 -1.66 8.91
C LEU A 99 -3.25 -1.47 10.44
N ILE A 100 -3.57 -0.29 10.95
CA ILE A 100 -3.57 0.00 12.39
C ILE A 100 -4.76 -0.69 13.08
N GLU A 101 -5.97 -0.46 12.61
CA GLU A 101 -7.21 -0.76 13.34
C GLU A 101 -7.76 -2.17 13.07
N GLN A 102 -7.56 -2.71 11.86
CA GLN A 102 -8.26 -3.92 11.41
C GLN A 102 -7.32 -5.11 11.13
N CYS A 103 -6.08 -4.85 10.73
CA CYS A 103 -5.12 -5.90 10.37
C CYS A 103 -4.55 -6.60 11.62
N THR A 104 -4.73 -7.92 11.71
CA THR A 104 -4.03 -8.80 12.67
C THR A 104 -2.81 -9.44 12.02
N ASP A 105 -2.97 -9.90 10.78
CA ASP A 105 -1.97 -10.60 10.00
C ASP A 105 -1.87 -9.95 8.61
N LEU A 106 -0.65 -9.62 8.20
CA LEU A 106 -0.33 -9.02 6.91
C LEU A 106 0.46 -10.01 6.04
N HIS A 107 -0.07 -10.29 4.85
CA HIS A 107 0.59 -11.08 3.82
C HIS A 107 0.98 -10.19 2.63
N LEU A 108 2.28 -9.91 2.49
CA LEU A 108 2.83 -9.07 1.43
C LEU A 108 3.30 -9.92 0.25
N PHE A 109 2.81 -9.59 -0.94
CA PHE A 109 3.20 -10.22 -2.21
C PHE A 109 3.93 -9.20 -3.08
N VAL A 110 5.25 -9.31 -3.18
CA VAL A 110 6.11 -8.26 -3.72
C VAL A 110 6.79 -8.70 -5.01
N GLY A 111 6.46 -8.03 -6.12
CA GLY A 111 7.13 -8.26 -7.41
C GLY A 111 8.51 -7.60 -7.47
N LYS A 112 9.52 -8.36 -7.93
CA LYS A 112 10.92 -7.93 -8.12
C LYS A 112 11.22 -7.36 -9.51
N ALA A 113 10.23 -7.33 -10.41
CA ALA A 113 10.41 -6.86 -11.77
C ALA A 113 10.90 -5.40 -11.80
N VAL A 114 11.98 -5.17 -12.55
CA VAL A 114 12.52 -3.84 -12.83
C VAL A 114 11.70 -3.22 -13.95
N ASN A 115 11.07 -2.06 -13.72
CA ASN A 115 10.31 -1.38 -14.76
C ASN A 115 11.28 -0.77 -15.79
N ALA A 116 11.13 -1.14 -17.08
CA ALA A 116 11.98 -0.66 -18.17
C ALA A 116 11.92 0.88 -18.36
N ALA A 117 10.81 1.51 -17.97
CA ALA A 117 10.65 2.97 -18.00
C ALA A 117 11.66 3.73 -17.11
N TYR A 118 12.30 3.06 -16.15
CA TYR A 118 13.31 3.62 -15.26
C TYR A 118 14.76 3.32 -15.70
N GLN A 119 14.97 2.68 -16.86
CA GLN A 119 16.32 2.51 -17.41
C GLN A 119 16.88 3.82 -18.01
N ASN A 120 16.03 4.79 -18.34
CA ASN A 120 16.40 6.07 -18.95
C ASN A 120 16.46 7.26 -17.96
N THR A 121 16.29 7.01 -16.67
CA THR A 121 16.57 8.00 -15.61
C THR A 121 17.73 7.46 -14.77
N GLU A 122 18.70 8.31 -14.42
CA GLU A 122 19.94 7.94 -13.70
C GLU A 122 19.71 7.44 -12.25
N LEU A 123 18.69 6.62 -11.99
CA LEU A 123 18.35 6.17 -10.65
C LEU A 123 18.24 4.63 -10.57
N PRO A 124 19.38 3.91 -10.61
CA PRO A 124 19.48 2.54 -10.07
C PRO A 124 19.00 2.41 -8.61
N PHE A 125 18.77 3.54 -7.92
CA PHE A 125 18.35 3.66 -6.54
C PHE A 125 16.94 3.11 -6.23
N GLN A 126 16.00 3.11 -7.20
CA GLN A 126 14.57 2.90 -6.87
C GLN A 126 14.16 1.44 -6.58
N LEU A 127 14.89 0.44 -7.08
CA LEU A 127 14.62 -0.97 -6.73
C LEU A 127 14.93 -1.23 -5.25
N GLY A 128 16.07 -0.73 -4.78
CA GLY A 128 16.43 -0.77 -3.37
C GLY A 128 15.42 -0.01 -2.50
N VAL A 129 14.83 1.06 -3.02
CA VAL A 129 13.81 1.85 -2.29
C VAL A 129 12.54 1.04 -2.05
N ARG A 130 12.04 0.24 -3.02
CA ARG A 130 10.83 -0.58 -2.80
C ARG A 130 11.06 -1.68 -1.78
N GLN A 131 12.16 -2.42 -1.91
CA GLN A 131 12.46 -3.51 -0.99
C GLN A 131 12.68 -2.96 0.43
N LYS A 132 13.48 -1.90 0.56
CA LYS A 132 13.67 -1.22 1.84
C LYS A 132 12.35 -0.71 2.44
N LEU A 133 11.44 -0.19 1.63
CA LEU A 133 10.13 0.27 2.10
C LEU A 133 9.27 -0.88 2.63
N VAL A 134 9.28 -2.03 1.95
CA VAL A 134 8.63 -3.25 2.42
C VAL A 134 9.23 -3.71 3.74
N ASP A 135 10.56 -3.77 3.83
CA ASP A 135 11.27 -4.21 5.04
C ASP A 135 10.94 -3.29 6.22
N GLN A 136 10.92 -1.97 6.01
CA GLN A 136 10.56 -0.99 7.04
C GLN A 136 9.09 -1.12 7.50
N ILE A 137 8.16 -1.36 6.59
CA ILE A 137 6.74 -1.57 6.94
C ILE A 137 6.57 -2.87 7.71
N GLU A 138 7.25 -3.94 7.28
CA GLU A 138 7.29 -5.22 8.01
C GLU A 138 7.79 -5.02 9.44
N ASP A 139 8.91 -4.31 9.61
CA ASP A 139 9.49 -4.04 10.93
C ASP A 139 8.54 -3.24 11.83
N VAL A 140 7.90 -2.19 11.31
CA VAL A 140 6.96 -1.37 12.07
C VAL A 140 5.73 -2.19 12.49
N LEU A 141 5.14 -2.96 11.59
CA LEU A 141 3.93 -3.74 11.91
C LEU A 141 4.22 -4.88 12.88
N LYS A 142 5.41 -5.50 12.81
CA LYS A 142 5.88 -6.44 13.83
C LYS A 142 6.04 -5.79 15.19
N ARG A 143 6.59 -4.57 15.27
CA ARG A 143 6.65 -3.80 16.53
C ARG A 143 5.27 -3.47 17.09
N LEU A 144 4.28 -3.30 16.23
CA LEU A 144 2.86 -3.15 16.60
C LEU A 144 2.17 -4.49 16.95
N GLY A 145 2.92 -5.60 17.02
CA GLY A 145 2.39 -6.90 17.44
C GLY A 145 1.64 -7.67 16.37
N LYS A 146 1.73 -7.27 15.10
CA LYS A 146 1.01 -7.92 13.98
C LYS A 146 1.84 -9.07 13.41
N GLY A 147 1.16 -10.12 12.96
CA GLY A 147 1.79 -11.18 12.16
C GLY A 147 2.13 -10.63 10.78
N VAL A 148 3.38 -10.76 10.31
CA VAL A 148 3.77 -10.28 8.98
C VAL A 148 4.53 -11.37 8.24
N SER A 149 4.15 -11.60 6.98
CA SER A 149 4.87 -12.48 6.06
C SER A 149 5.05 -11.82 4.70
N VAL A 150 6.25 -11.97 4.12
CA VAL A 150 6.60 -11.37 2.84
C VAL A 150 6.99 -12.47 1.86
N ARG A 151 6.39 -12.47 0.66
CA ARG A 151 6.74 -13.36 -0.45
C ARG A 151 7.16 -12.53 -1.65
N TYR A 152 8.37 -12.80 -2.13
CA TYR A 152 8.91 -12.11 -3.30
C TYR A 152 8.78 -12.96 -4.56
N TYR A 153 8.26 -12.37 -5.64
CA TYR A 153 8.07 -12.99 -6.95
C TYR A 153 8.98 -12.34 -7.99
#